data_AF-A0A524J9A8-F1
#
_entry.id   AF-A0A524J9A8-F1
#
_cell.length_a   1.000
_cell.length_b   1.000
_cell.length_c   1.000
_cell.angle_alpha   90.00
_cell.angle_beta   90.00
_cell.angle_gamma   90.00
#
_symmetry.space_group_name_H-M   'P 1'
#
loop_
_entity.id
_entity.type
_entity.pdbx_description
1 polymer ?
#
loop_
_entity_poly.entity_id
_entity_poly.type
_entity_poly.pdbx_seq_one_letter_code
_entity_poly.pdbx_strand_id
1 'polypeptide(L)' 'MGCDCSIVCDDGSLYWASIQRADDGAHPVIRVNHGTSEEPGMVTLTQYVNNYIDGLDAEYIPHGCSFRLVG' A
#
# COMPACT_ATOMS: atom_id res chain seq x y z
N MET A 1 13.37 -13.10 3.21
CA MET A 1 12.68 -13.06 1.90
C MET A 1 13.77 -12.84 0.89
N GLY A 2 14.00 -13.74 -0.07
CA GLY A 2 15.17 -13.68 -0.97
C GLY A 2 15.09 -12.57 -2.03
N CYS A 3 14.59 -11.39 -1.67
CA CYS A 3 14.51 -10.20 -2.51
C CYS A 3 15.57 -9.18 -2.10
N ASP A 4 15.97 -8.31 -3.02
CA ASP A 4 16.98 -7.28 -2.77
C ASP A 4 16.43 -6.07 -1.99
N CYS A 5 15.09 -5.90 -1.95
CA CYS A 5 14.40 -4.82 -1.27
C CYS A 5 12.97 -5.23 -0.92
N SER A 6 12.42 -4.70 0.17
CA SER A 6 11.00 -4.88 0.52
C SER A 6 10.24 -3.56 0.44
N ILE A 7 9.09 -3.56 -0.21
CA ILE A 7 8.12 -2.48 -0.13
C ILE A 7 7.08 -2.92 0.91
N VAL A 8 6.89 -2.11 1.95
CA VAL A 8 5.99 -2.44 3.06
C VAL A 8 5.01 -1.32 3.31
N CYS A 9 3.79 -1.71 3.71
CA CYS A 9 2.80 -0.81 4.25
C CYS A 9 3.25 -0.31 5.65
N ASP A 10 2.89 0.92 5.99
CA ASP A 10 3.13 1.51 7.30
C ASP A 10 2.43 0.76 8.45
N ASP A 11 1.29 0.10 8.18
CA ASP A 11 0.59 -0.74 9.16
C ASP A 11 1.32 -2.04 9.50
N GLY A 12 2.10 -2.58 8.56
CA GLY A 12 2.99 -3.72 8.82
C GLY A 12 4.28 -3.33 9.56
N SER A 13 4.52 -2.03 9.71
CA SER A 13 5.75 -1.43 10.25
C SER A 13 5.44 -0.28 11.21
N LEU A 14 4.38 -0.42 12.00
CA LEU A 14 3.90 0.60 12.95
C LEU A 14 4.94 0.95 14.04
N TYR A 15 5.90 0.04 14.28
CA TYR A 15 6.92 0.20 15.30
C TYR A 15 8.33 0.04 14.74
N TRP A 16 9.29 0.68 15.41
CA TRP A 16 10.69 0.76 14.96
C TRP A 16 11.37 -0.61 14.84
N ALA A 17 10.95 -1.61 15.63
CA ALA A 17 11.64 -2.89 15.76
C ALA A 17 11.81 -3.64 14.43
N SER A 18 10.78 -3.65 13.57
CA SER A 18 10.85 -4.35 12.26
C SER A 18 11.80 -3.64 11.30
N ILE A 19 11.84 -2.31 11.33
CA ILE A 19 12.75 -1.50 10.50
C ILE A 19 14.19 -1.63 11.02
N GLN A 20 14.40 -1.60 12.34
CA GLN A 20 15.72 -1.82 12.93
C GLN A 20 16.26 -3.20 12.57
N ARG A 21 15.42 -4.24 12.65
CA ARG A 21 15.83 -5.58 12.25
C ARG A 21 16.23 -5.66 10.78
N ALA A 22 15.56 -4.92 9.90
CA ALA A 22 15.92 -4.86 8.49
C ALA A 22 17.25 -4.14 8.29
N ASP A 23 17.48 -3.04 9.01
CA ASP A 23 18.73 -2.28 9.00
C ASP A 23 19.92 -3.10 9.53
N ASP A 24 19.76 -3.79 10.67
CA ASP A 24 20.75 -4.71 11.23
C ASP A 24 21.14 -5.83 10.24
N GLY A 25 20.19 -6.21 9.38
CA GLY A 25 20.38 -7.21 8.32
C GLY A 25 20.87 -6.63 6.98
N ALA A 26 21.17 -5.33 6.91
CA ALA A 26 21.48 -4.60 5.68
C ALA A 26 20.43 -4.81 4.55
N HIS A 27 19.15 -4.96 4.93
CA HIS A 27 18.04 -5.20 4.02
C HIS A 27 17.25 -3.90 3.79
N PRO A 28 17.24 -3.34 2.56
CA PRO A 28 16.57 -2.08 2.31
C PRO A 28 15.04 -2.23 2.31
N VAL A 29 14.38 -1.22 2.86
CA VAL A 29 12.93 -1.17 3.00
C VAL A 29 12.39 0.17 2.49
N ILE A 30 11.39 0.12 1.61
CA ILE A 30 10.58 1.28 1.22
C ILE A 30 9.26 1.17 1.98
N ARG A 31 9.00 2.14 2.86
CA ARG A 31 7.73 2.23 3.59
C ARG A 31 6.77 3.14 2.83
N VAL A 32 5.58 2.64 2.53
CA VAL A 32 4.51 3.36 1.84
C VAL A 32 3.35 3.55 2.80
N ASN A 33 2.66 4.68 2.71
CA ASN A 33 1.44 4.89 3.46
C ASN A 33 0.34 3.87 3.08
N HIS A 34 -0.41 3.37 4.06
CA HIS A 34 -1.43 2.33 3.90
C HIS A 34 -2.40 2.66 2.78
N GLY A 35 -3.13 3.77 2.92
CA GLY A 35 -4.12 4.18 1.93
C GLY A 35 -3.50 4.34 0.54
N THR A 36 -2.29 4.89 0.47
CA THR A 36 -1.55 5.02 -0.80
C THR A 36 -1.18 3.66 -1.41
N SER A 37 -0.84 2.67 -0.58
CA SER A 37 -0.41 1.35 -1.05
C SER A 37 -1.57 0.48 -1.55
N GLU A 38 -2.78 0.68 -1.02
CA GLU A 38 -3.93 -0.19 -1.27
C GLU A 38 -4.95 0.42 -2.25
N GLU A 39 -5.01 1.74 -2.35
CA GLU A 39 -5.96 2.44 -3.23
C GLU A 39 -5.90 1.98 -4.71
N PRO A 40 -4.73 1.72 -5.32
CA PRO A 40 -4.68 1.15 -6.67
C PRO A 40 -5.44 -0.18 -6.79
N GLY A 41 -5.42 -1.01 -5.74
CA GLY A 41 -6.18 -2.25 -5.67
C GLY A 41 -7.69 -2.00 -5.73
N MET A 42 -8.18 -1.02 -4.98
CA MET A 42 -9.59 -0.62 -5.01
C MET A 42 -10.03 -0.12 -6.39
N VAL A 43 -9.19 0.68 -7.06
CA VAL A 43 -9.46 1.13 -8.44
C VAL A 43 -9.59 -0.05 -9.39
N THR A 44 -8.65 -1.00 -9.34
CA THR A 44 -8.69 -2.18 -10.22
C THR A 44 -9.86 -3.11 -9.90
N LEU A 45 -10.26 -3.21 -8.62
CA LEU A 45 -11.42 -3.99 -8.21
C LEU A 45 -12.72 -3.39 -8.77
N THR A 46 -12.91 -2.07 -8.66
CA THR A 46 -14.06 -1.38 -9.27
C THR A 46 -14.12 -1.63 -10.77
N GLN A 47 -12.99 -1.52 -11.47
CA GLN A 47 -12.91 -1.83 -12.91
C GLN A 47 -13.28 -3.28 -13.20
N TYR A 48 -12.80 -4.23 -12.39
CA TYR A 48 -13.12 -5.64 -12.55
C TYR A 48 -14.63 -5.89 -12.41
N VAL A 49 -15.26 -5.34 -11.37
CA VAL A 49 -16.69 -5.50 -11.14
C VAL A 49 -17.48 -5.01 -12.35
N ASN A 50 -17.20 -3.78 -12.82
CA ASN A 50 -17.96 -3.16 -13.90
C ASN A 50 -17.74 -3.85 -15.26
N ASN A 51 -16.58 -4.48 -15.47
CA ASN A 51 -16.26 -5.14 -16.74
C ASN A 51 -16.70 -6.60 -16.81
N TYR A 52 -16.84 -7.28 -15.67
CA TYR A 52 -16.98 -8.75 -15.65
C TYR A 52 -18.13 -9.30 -14.81
N ILE A 53 -18.87 -8.45 -14.08
CA ILE A 53 -20.00 -8.90 -13.25
C ILE A 53 -21.29 -8.25 -13.76
N ASP A 54 -22.01 -9.01 -14.60
CA ASP A 54 -23.27 -8.54 -15.18
C ASP A 54 -24.32 -8.23 -14.10
N GLY A 55 -24.98 -7.08 -14.26
CA GLY A 55 -26.03 -6.62 -13.34
C GLY A 55 -25.53 -5.98 -12.05
N LEU A 56 -24.22 -5.79 -11.90
CA LEU A 56 -23.62 -5.04 -10.79
C LEU A 56 -22.93 -3.78 -11.30
N ASP A 57 -22.98 -2.72 -10.49
CA ASP A 57 -22.24 -1.48 -10.72
C ASP A 57 -21.45 -1.14 -9.46
N ALA A 58 -20.22 -0.67 -9.66
CA ALA A 58 -19.32 -0.27 -8.61
C ALA A 58 -18.79 1.13 -8.89
N GLU A 59 -18.80 1.97 -7.86
CA GLU A 59 -18.23 3.31 -7.86
C GLU A 59 -16.97 3.35 -7.00
N TYR A 60 -15.89 3.90 -7.55
CA TYR A 60 -14.66 4.17 -6.79
C TYR A 60 -14.71 5.59 -6.23
N ILE A 61 -14.56 5.72 -4.91
CA ILE A 61 -14.46 6.99 -4.21
C ILE A 61 -13.00 7.21 -3.82
N PRO A 62 -12.32 8.26 -4.34
CA PRO A 62 -10.92 8.48 -4.07
C PRO A 62 -10.67 8.88 -2.61
N HIS A 63 -9.71 8.21 -1.98
CA HIS A 63 -9.24 8.51 -0.63
C HIS A 63 -7.97 9.38 -0.67
N GLY A 64 -6.99 9.03 -1.51
CA GLY A 64 -5.70 9.71 -1.57
C GLY A 64 -4.85 9.58 -0.30
N CYS A 65 -3.72 10.29 -0.25
CA CYS A 65 -2.87 10.34 0.95
C CYS A 65 -3.40 11.36 1.96
N SER A 66 -3.65 10.92 3.19
CA SER A 66 -4.09 11.78 4.30
C SER A 66 -2.96 12.64 4.89
N PHE A 67 -1.72 12.39 4.48
CA PHE A 67 -0.55 13.15 4.92
C PHE A 67 -0.14 14.19 3.88
N ARG A 68 0.30 15.35 4.39
CA ARG A 68 0.88 16.41 3.58
C ARG A 68 2.30 16.70 4.08
N LEU A 69 3.25 16.77 3.15
CA LEU A 69 4.59 17.27 3.45
C LEU A 69 4.50 18.77 3.79
N VAL A 70 5.00 19.16 4.96
CA VAL A 70 5.13 20.55 5.39
C VAL A 70 6.62 20.83 5.52
N GLY A 71 7.13 21.77 4.73
CA GLY A 71 8.53 22.18 4.67
C GLY A 71 8.66 23.60 4.17
#